data_AF-A0A2A7MQ69-F1
#
_entry.id   AF-A0A2A7MQ69-F1
#
_cell.length_a   1.000
_cell.length_b   1.000
_cell.length_c   1.000
_cell.angle_alpha   90.00
_cell.angle_beta   90.00
_cell.angle_gamma   90.00
#
_symmetry.space_group_name_H-M   'P 1'
#
loop_
_entity.id
_entity.type
_entity.pdbx_description
1 polymer ?
#
loop_
_entity_poly.entity_id
_entity_poly.type
_entity_poly.pdbx_seq_one_letter_code
_entity_poly.pdbx_strand_id
1 'polypeptide(L)' 'MSTEPDEIRARIAALLAELPDIEGPGADEVDIDGVAARLEEAHDLLVQALESVEKGPAPAESADG' A
#
# COMPACT_ATOMS: atom_id res chain seq x y z
N MET A 1 14.78 -10.47 -8.88
CA MET A 1 15.15 -9.26 -8.13
C MET A 1 13.91 -8.39 -8.14
N SER A 2 13.00 -8.58 -7.17
CA SER A 2 11.90 -7.63 -6.99
C SER A 2 12.51 -6.38 -6.39
N THR A 3 12.21 -5.22 -6.98
CA THR A 3 12.61 -3.95 -6.38
C THR A 3 11.62 -3.60 -5.27
N GLU A 4 12.02 -2.80 -4.28
CA GLU A 4 11.14 -2.35 -3.20
C GLU A 4 9.77 -1.79 -3.72
N PRO A 5 9.72 -1.04 -4.84
CA PRO A 5 8.45 -0.65 -5.47
C PRO A 5 7.56 -1.80 -5.94
N ASP A 6 8.14 -2.90 -6.43
CA ASP A 6 7.39 -4.07 -6.89
C ASP A 6 6.78 -4.83 -5.70
N GLU A 7 7.49 -4.87 -4.57
CA GLU A 7 7.00 -5.49 -3.33
C GLU A 7 5.85 -4.69 -2.72
N ILE A 8 5.95 -3.36 -2.71
CA ILE A 8 4.87 -2.48 -2.25
C ILE A 8 3.63 -2.63 -3.15
N ARG A 9 3.82 -2.65 -4.49
CA ARG A 9 2.72 -2.92 -5.43
C ARG A 9 2.05 -4.27 -5.19
N ALA A 10 2.83 -5.32 -4.91
CA ALA A 10 2.30 -6.64 -4.62
C ALA A 10 1.48 -6.66 -3.32
N ARG A 11 1.93 -5.96 -2.28
CA ARG A 11 1.21 -5.86 -1.00
C ARG A 11 -0.11 -5.10 -1.13
N ILE A 12 -0.13 -4.02 -1.90
CA ILE A 12 -1.35 -3.27 -2.20
C ILE A 12 -2.32 -4.14 -3.00
N ALA A 13 -1.83 -4.84 -4.02
CA ALA A 13 -2.68 -5.74 -4.81
C ALA A 13 -3.32 -6.84 -3.96
N ALA A 14 -2.59 -7.37 -2.96
CA ALA A 14 -3.14 -8.34 -2.02
C ALA A 14 -4.26 -7.73 -1.15
N LEU A 15 -4.06 -6.53 -0.61
CA LEU A 15 -5.09 -5.84 0.18
C LEU A 15 -6.36 -5.55 -0.62
N LEU A 16 -6.19 -5.12 -1.89
CA LEU A 16 -7.33 -4.80 -2.76
C LEU A 16 -8.07 -6.06 -3.25
N ALA A 17 -7.38 -7.21 -3.36
CA ALA A 17 -8.01 -8.47 -3.73
C ALA A 17 -8.96 -9.03 -2.66
N GLU A 18 -8.83 -8.58 -1.41
CA GLU A 18 -9.74 -8.91 -0.31
C GLU A 18 -11.01 -8.05 -0.28
N LEU A 19 -11.12 -7.04 -1.15
CA LEU A 19 -12.29 -6.17 -1.15
C LEU A 19 -13.52 -6.92 -1.67
N PRO A 20 -14.66 -6.83 -0.98
CA PRO A 20 -15.92 -7.40 -1.42
C PRO A 20 -16.42 -6.71 -2.71
N ASP A 21 -17.20 -7.45 -3.51
CA ASP A 21 -17.87 -6.91 -4.69
C ASP A 21 -19.05 -6.02 -4.26
N ILE A 22 -18.91 -4.72 -4.51
CA ILE A 22 -19.90 -3.69 -4.16
C ILE A 22 -20.97 -3.46 -5.23
N GLU A 23 -20.85 -4.10 -6.40
CA GLU A 23 -21.82 -3.99 -7.49
C GLU A 23 -22.59 -5.30 -7.74
N GLY A 24 -22.17 -6.40 -7.08
CA GLY A 24 -22.74 -7.73 -7.21
C GLY A 24 -23.96 -8.02 -6.34
N PRO A 25 -24.52 -9.24 -6.45
CA PRO A 25 -25.58 -9.71 -5.56
C PRO A 25 -25.07 -9.73 -4.11
N GLY A 26 -25.77 -9.05 -3.21
CA GLY A 26 -25.34 -8.91 -1.80
C GLY A 26 -24.58 -7.62 -1.50
N ALA A 27 -24.47 -6.69 -2.47
CA ALA A 27 -23.90 -5.36 -2.26
C ALA A 27 -24.51 -4.60 -1.05
N ASP A 28 -25.80 -4.81 -0.77
CA ASP A 28 -26.51 -4.19 0.35
C ASP A 28 -26.02 -4.68 1.74
N GLU A 29 -25.34 -5.83 1.78
CA GLU A 29 -24.79 -6.44 3.00
C GLU A 29 -23.29 -6.15 3.16
N VAL A 30 -22.68 -5.42 2.21
CA VAL A 30 -21.26 -5.10 2.26
C VAL A 30 -20.99 -4.12 3.40
N ASP A 31 -19.99 -4.47 4.22
CA ASP A 31 -19.44 -3.59 5.22
C ASP A 31 -18.59 -2.48 4.58
N ILE A 32 -19.23 -1.35 4.30
CA ILE A 32 -18.61 -0.17 3.69
C ILE A 32 -17.51 0.42 4.59
N ASP A 33 -17.67 0.36 5.91
CA ASP A 33 -16.64 0.84 6.84
C ASP A 33 -15.39 -0.04 6.78
N GLY A 34 -15.59 -1.36 6.69
CA GLY A 34 -14.51 -2.32 6.44
C GLY A 34 -13.78 -2.10 5.10
N VAL A 35 -14.53 -1.80 4.04
CA VAL A 35 -13.96 -1.42 2.73
C VAL A 35 -13.14 -0.13 2.83
N ALA A 36 -13.67 0.88 3.51
CA ALA A 36 -12.98 2.17 3.68
C ALA A 36 -11.65 2.00 4.43
N ALA A 37 -11.64 1.24 5.54
CA ALA A 37 -10.43 0.97 6.31
C ALA A 37 -9.35 0.23 5.49
N ARG A 38 -9.77 -0.72 4.65
CA ARG A 38 -8.88 -1.46 3.72
C ARG A 38 -8.26 -0.56 2.66
N LEU A 39 -9.06 0.36 2.10
CA LEU A 39 -8.58 1.33 1.12
C LEU A 39 -7.62 2.35 1.76
N GLU A 40 -7.88 2.77 3.00
CA GLU A 40 -6.98 3.64 3.76
C GLU A 40 -5.63 2.96 4.03
N GLU A 41 -5.62 1.69 4.44
CA GLU A 41 -4.39 0.90 4.62
C GLU A 41 -3.56 0.83 3.32
N ALA A 42 -4.22 0.55 2.20
CA ALA A 42 -3.56 0.53 0.90
C ALA A 42 -2.98 1.91 0.51
N HIS A 43 -3.70 2.98 0.83
CA HIS A 43 -3.27 4.35 0.58
C HIS A 43 -2.06 4.75 1.46
N ASP A 44 -2.06 4.40 2.74
CA ASP A 44 -0.95 4.69 3.65
C ASP A 44 0.34 4.01 3.20
N LEU A 45 0.27 2.79 2.68
CA LEU A 45 1.42 2.11 2.09
C LEU A 45 1.97 2.86 0.85
N LEU A 46 1.09 3.43 0.02
CA LEU A 46 1.51 4.25 -1.13
C LEU A 46 2.17 5.55 -0.68
N VAL A 47 1.64 6.21 0.34
CA VAL A 47 2.22 7.44 0.89
C VAL A 47 3.60 7.16 1.50
N GLN A 48 3.73 6.09 2.30
CA GLN A 48 5.02 5.68 2.86
C GLN A 48 6.06 5.36 1.78
N ALA A 49 5.64 4.70 0.70
CA ALA A 49 6.49 4.42 -0.45
C ALA A 49 6.97 5.71 -1.11
N LEU A 50 6.07 6.67 -1.32
CA LEU A 50 6.37 7.96 -1.94
C LEU A 50 7.33 8.78 -1.07
N GLU A 51 7.08 8.84 0.24
CA GLU A 51 7.97 9.52 1.19
C GLU A 51 9.37 8.89 1.25
N SER A 52 9.48 7.57 1.09
CA SER A 52 10.76 6.85 1.11
C SER A 52 11.59 7.17 -0.13
N VAL A 53 10.94 7.36 -1.29
CA VAL A 53 11.59 7.85 -2.51
C VAL A 53 12.01 9.32 -2.36
N GLU A 54 11.19 10.16 -1.74
CA GLU A 54 11.47 11.59 -1.54
C GLU A 54 12.63 11.83 -0.56
N LYS A 55 12.73 11.03 0.52
CA LYS A 55 13.83 11.14 1.50
C LYS A 55 15.21 10.79 0.90
N GLY A 56 15.24 10.05 -0.22
CA GLY A 56 16.47 9.56 -0.84
C GLY A 56 17.24 8.59 0.07
N PRO A 57 18.20 7.81 -0.46
CA PRO A 57 19.10 7.04 0.40
C PRO A 57 19.82 8.03 1.32
N ALA A 58 19.74 7.82 2.64
CA ALA A 58 20.48 8.62 3.60
C ALA A 58 21.93 8.75 3.13
N PRO A 59 22.54 9.96 3.16
CA PRO A 59 23.93 10.10 2.76
C PRO A 59 24.74 9.09 3.57
N ALA A 60 25.33 8.13 2.86
CA ALA A 60 26.21 7.14 3.44
C ALA A 60 27.18 7.90 4.32
N GLU A 61 27.11 7.58 5.60
CA GLU A 61 27.99 8.03 6.66
C GLU A 61 29.39 8.16 6.09
N SER A 62 29.89 9.39 6.04
CA SER A 62 31.31 9.70 5.93
C SER A 62 32.01 9.05 7.12
N ALA A 63 32.27 7.75 7.04
CA ALA A 63 33.28 7.04 7.81
C ALA A 63 34.54 7.07 6.94
N ASP A 64 35.28 8.18 6.96
CA ASP A 64 36.43 8.41 7.83
C ASP A 64 37.58 7.44 7.53
N GLY A 65 38.66 8.00 6.97
CA GLY A 65 39.88 7.33 6.54
C GLY A 65 40.62 8.09 5.45
#